data_AF-A0A131YZK9-F1
#
_entry.id   AF-A0A131YZK9-F1
#
_cell.length_a   1.000
_cell.length_b   1.000
_cell.length_c   1.000
_cell.angle_alpha   90.00
_cell.angle_beta   90.00
_cell.angle_gamma   90.00
#
_symmetry.space_group_name_H-M   'P 1'
#
loop_
_entity.id
_entity.type
_entity.pdbx_description
1 polymer ?
#
loop_
_entity_poly.entity_id
_entity_poly.type
_entity_poly.pdbx_seq_one_letter_code
_entity_poly.pdbx_strand_id
1 'polypeptide(L)'
;MKANISCVRRVRKTDNNRIARVCGATIANRTDELREEDVGTKAGLFEIKKIGEEYYCFITECEDPKACTILLRGASKDVLQEVERNLQDAMCVARNVLLEPRLVPGGGAVEMAVGHLLTEKSKNLTGVQQWPYRALAKALEIIPATLIQNCGGNTIRTLTALKAKHAAGEGSNWSIDGETGNIVPTDELKVWEPLVVKLQAYKTAIETAILLLRIDDIVSGSKKKGKGDGDQAPAQPAPTEESMKD
;
A
#
# COMPACT_ATOMS: atom_id res chain seq x y z
N MET A 1 -13.17 -12.19 43.65
CA MET A 1 -13.95 -12.83 42.56
C MET A 1 -14.74 -14.00 43.15
N LYS A 2 -16.07 -14.04 43.02
CA LYS A 2 -16.88 -15.14 43.60
C LYS A 2 -17.03 -16.35 42.65
N ALA A 3 -16.91 -16.13 41.34
CA ALA A 3 -17.05 -17.17 40.30
C ALA A 3 -15.77 -17.40 39.46
N ASN A 4 -14.63 -16.79 39.85
CA ASN A 4 -13.37 -16.83 39.10
C ASN A 4 -13.47 -16.40 37.61
N ILE A 5 -14.34 -15.42 37.31
CA ILE A 5 -14.52 -14.86 35.96
C ILE A 5 -13.83 -13.50 35.88
N SER A 6 -13.01 -13.31 34.84
CA SER A 6 -12.37 -12.03 34.50
C SER A 6 -13.15 -11.32 33.41
N CYS A 7 -13.42 -10.01 33.59
CA CYS A 7 -14.18 -9.22 32.63
C CYS A 7 -13.34 -8.03 32.14
N VAL A 8 -13.25 -7.86 30.82
CA VAL A 8 -12.64 -6.68 30.18
C VAL A 8 -13.73 -5.77 29.64
N ARG A 9 -13.72 -4.49 30.05
CA ARG A 9 -14.75 -3.51 29.68
C ARG A 9 -14.32 -2.65 28.49
N ARG A 10 -15.30 -2.20 27.69
CA ARG A 10 -15.12 -1.23 26.58
C ARG A 10 -14.05 -1.65 25.56
N VAL A 11 -14.00 -2.94 25.24
CA VAL A 11 -13.11 -3.49 24.20
C VAL A 11 -13.56 -2.99 22.83
N ARG A 12 -12.61 -2.67 21.95
CA ARG A 12 -12.90 -2.23 20.58
C ARG A 12 -13.53 -3.38 19.79
N LYS A 13 -14.40 -3.06 18.83
CA LYS A 13 -15.07 -4.09 18.01
C LYS A 13 -14.08 -4.96 17.21
N THR A 14 -12.99 -4.36 16.74
CA THR A 14 -11.90 -5.09 16.06
C THR A 14 -11.26 -6.14 16.95
N ASP A 15 -11.04 -5.80 18.23
CA ASP A 15 -10.41 -6.70 19.20
C ASP A 15 -11.38 -7.79 19.61
N ASN A 16 -12.67 -7.48 19.80
CA ASN A 16 -13.71 -8.50 20.04
C ASN A 16 -13.74 -9.56 18.93
N ASN A 17 -13.68 -9.15 17.67
CA ASN A 17 -13.66 -10.08 16.55
C ASN A 17 -12.38 -10.94 16.53
N ARG A 18 -11.23 -10.38 16.94
CA ARG A 18 -9.96 -11.12 17.02
C ARG A 18 -9.97 -12.12 18.18
N ILE A 19 -10.42 -11.70 19.36
CA ILE A 19 -10.55 -12.55 20.56
C ILE A 19 -11.49 -13.72 20.26
N ALA A 20 -12.66 -13.46 19.67
CA ALA A 20 -13.59 -14.50 19.25
C ALA A 20 -12.93 -15.54 18.33
N ARG A 21 -12.16 -15.10 17.33
CA ARG A 21 -11.44 -16.00 16.40
C ARG A 21 -10.35 -16.83 17.06
N VAL A 22 -9.67 -16.28 18.06
CA VAL A 22 -8.56 -16.93 18.76
C VAL A 22 -9.05 -17.92 19.82
N CYS A 23 -10.06 -17.53 20.59
CA CYS A 23 -10.65 -18.40 21.63
C CYS A 23 -11.63 -19.42 21.04
N GLY A 24 -12.11 -19.21 19.81
CA GLY A 24 -13.20 -19.99 19.21
C GLY A 24 -14.58 -19.67 19.79
N ALA A 25 -14.73 -18.51 20.44
CA ALA A 25 -15.99 -18.07 21.04
C ALA A 25 -16.89 -17.37 20.02
N THR A 26 -18.21 -17.41 20.24
CA THR A 26 -19.19 -16.68 19.44
C THR A 26 -19.57 -15.37 20.14
N ILE A 27 -19.67 -14.27 19.39
CA ILE A 27 -20.10 -12.99 19.95
C ILE A 27 -21.63 -12.98 20.05
N ALA A 28 -22.16 -13.14 21.27
CA ALA A 28 -23.58 -13.00 21.56
C ALA A 28 -23.95 -11.57 21.99
N ASN A 29 -25.12 -11.10 21.57
CA ASN A 29 -25.65 -9.78 21.98
C ASN A 29 -26.69 -9.88 23.11
N ARG A 30 -27.34 -11.04 23.25
CA ARG A 30 -28.35 -11.31 24.27
C ARG A 30 -27.86 -12.41 25.21
N THR A 31 -28.06 -12.21 26.51
CA THR A 31 -27.64 -13.17 27.53
C THR A 31 -28.49 -14.43 27.55
N ASP A 32 -29.77 -14.32 27.18
CA ASP A 32 -30.73 -15.44 27.21
C ASP A 32 -30.46 -16.50 26.13
N GLU A 33 -29.69 -16.13 25.10
CA GLU A 33 -29.40 -16.97 23.94
C GLU A 33 -28.03 -17.67 24.06
N LEU A 34 -27.28 -17.41 25.14
CA LEU A 34 -25.96 -18.01 25.36
C LEU A 34 -26.07 -19.53 25.55
N ARG A 35 -25.32 -20.27 24.74
CA ARG A 35 -25.19 -21.71 24.83
C ARG A 35 -23.75 -22.11 25.17
N GLU A 36 -23.56 -23.34 25.61
CA GLU A 36 -22.23 -23.88 25.89
C GLU A 36 -21.31 -23.87 24.65
N GLU A 37 -21.90 -24.01 23.46
CA GLU A 37 -21.20 -23.92 22.16
C GLU A 37 -20.62 -22.53 21.86
N ASP A 38 -21.12 -21.46 22.50
CA ASP A 38 -20.63 -20.11 22.31
C ASP A 38 -19.37 -19.81 23.15
N VAL A 39 -19.07 -20.65 24.14
CA VAL A 39 -17.93 -20.47 25.04
C VAL A 39 -16.65 -21.01 24.40
N GLY A 40 -15.73 -20.10 24.08
CA GLY A 40 -14.44 -20.46 23.50
C GLY A 40 -13.46 -21.01 24.54
N THR A 41 -13.01 -22.25 24.36
CA THR A 41 -12.06 -22.96 25.24
C THR A 41 -10.63 -22.99 24.71
N LYS A 42 -10.39 -22.43 23.52
CA LYS A 42 -9.11 -22.58 22.80
C LYS A 42 -7.99 -21.65 23.27
N ALA A 43 -8.25 -20.79 24.25
CA ALA A 43 -7.25 -19.89 24.82
C ALA A 43 -6.57 -20.54 26.02
N GLY A 44 -5.24 -20.65 26.00
CA GLY A 44 -4.47 -21.26 27.08
C GLY A 44 -4.24 -20.32 28.26
N LEU A 45 -3.64 -19.15 28.01
CA LEU A 45 -3.22 -18.24 29.07
C LEU A 45 -3.83 -16.84 28.91
N PHE A 46 -4.49 -16.35 29.96
CA PHE A 46 -4.87 -14.96 30.11
C PHE A 46 -3.99 -14.30 31.16
N GLU A 47 -3.24 -13.28 30.76
CA GLU A 47 -2.37 -12.52 31.66
C GLU A 47 -2.54 -11.01 31.48
N ILE A 48 -2.38 -10.27 32.58
CA ILE A 48 -2.33 -8.81 32.55
C ILE A 48 -0.89 -8.40 32.81
N LYS A 49 -0.27 -7.78 31.81
CA LYS A 49 1.10 -7.28 31.91
C LYS A 49 1.11 -5.77 31.78
N LYS A 50 1.87 -5.10 32.65
CA LYS A 50 2.12 -3.67 32.55
C LYS A 50 3.32 -3.45 31.65
N ILE A 51 3.15 -2.69 30.58
CA ILE A 51 4.23 -2.33 29.64
C ILE A 51 4.29 -0.80 29.60
N GLY A 52 5.37 -0.24 30.16
CA GLY A 52 5.45 1.20 30.39
C GLY A 52 4.44 1.62 31.47
N GLU A 53 3.59 2.59 31.16
CA GLU A 53 2.56 3.09 32.08
C GLU A 53 1.18 2.46 31.84
N GLU A 54 1.02 1.65 30.80
CA GLU A 54 -0.25 1.07 30.39
C GLU A 54 -0.34 -0.42 30.76
N TYR A 55 -1.58 -0.87 31.01
CA TYR A 55 -1.89 -2.27 31.25
C TYR A 55 -2.40 -2.93 29.96
N TYR A 56 -1.74 -4.02 29.58
CA TYR A 56 -2.10 -4.86 28.45
C TYR A 56 -2.68 -6.17 28.96
N CYS A 57 -3.78 -6.62 28.33
CA CYS A 57 -4.35 -7.94 28.55
C CYS A 57 -3.91 -8.84 27.39
N PHE A 58 -3.11 -9.85 27.68
CA PHE A 58 -2.64 -10.82 26.70
C PHE A 58 -3.44 -12.12 26.81
N ILE A 59 -3.85 -12.63 25.66
CA ILE A 59 -4.43 -13.96 25.49
C ILE A 59 -3.45 -14.72 24.61
N THR A 60 -2.74 -15.68 25.20
CA THR A 60 -1.63 -16.41 24.57
C THR A 60 -1.85 -17.92 24.67
N GLU A 61 -0.96 -18.71 24.05
CA GLU A 61 -1.02 -20.18 24.06
C GLU A 61 -2.35 -20.71 23.51
N CYS A 62 -2.78 -20.18 22.37
CA CYS A 62 -4.02 -20.58 21.72
C CYS A 62 -3.75 -21.71 20.71
N GLU A 63 -4.62 -22.72 20.66
CA GLU A 63 -4.38 -23.95 19.87
C GLU A 63 -4.35 -23.72 18.36
N ASP A 64 -5.24 -22.89 17.82
CA ASP A 64 -5.34 -22.55 16.38
C ASP A 64 -5.58 -21.04 16.20
N PRO A 65 -4.54 -20.19 16.38
CA PRO A 65 -4.72 -18.75 16.38
C PRO A 65 -4.92 -18.24 14.95
N LYS A 66 -6.19 -18.04 14.57
CA LYS A 66 -6.57 -17.35 13.32
C LYS A 66 -6.29 -15.84 13.32
N ALA A 67 -5.83 -15.29 14.44
CA ALA A 67 -5.36 -13.92 14.54
C ALA A 67 -4.15 -13.85 15.49
N CYS A 68 -3.09 -13.18 15.03
CA CYS A 68 -1.86 -12.97 15.79
C CYS A 68 -1.64 -11.47 16.03
N THR A 69 -1.04 -11.12 17.16
CA THR A 69 -0.77 -9.72 17.53
C THR A 69 0.73 -9.49 17.57
N ILE A 70 1.18 -8.40 16.95
CA ILE A 70 2.57 -7.93 16.99
C ILE A 70 2.56 -6.60 17.74
N LEU A 71 3.31 -6.51 18.84
CA LEU A 71 3.45 -5.28 19.61
C LEU A 71 4.65 -4.50 19.11
N LEU A 72 4.41 -3.38 18.43
CA LEU A 72 5.45 -2.49 17.94
C LEU A 72 5.85 -1.46 19.00
N ARG A 73 7.15 -1.17 19.09
CA ARG A 73 7.73 -0.15 19.99
C ARG A 73 8.65 0.74 19.16
N GLY A 74 8.60 2.04 19.40
CA GLY A 74 9.38 3.03 18.67
C GLY A 74 9.53 4.32 19.48
N ALA A 75 10.54 5.12 19.13
CA ALA A 75 10.87 6.35 19.85
C ALA A 75 9.85 7.48 19.60
N SER A 76 9.25 7.52 18.40
CA SER A 76 8.22 8.49 18.02
C SER A 76 7.02 7.80 17.39
N LYS A 77 5.88 8.50 17.37
CA LYS A 77 4.66 8.02 16.70
C LYS A 77 4.86 7.86 15.19
N ASP A 78 5.64 8.73 14.58
CA ASP A 78 5.89 8.71 13.14
C ASP A 78 6.70 7.46 12.76
N VAL A 79 7.73 7.11 13.53
CA VAL A 79 8.51 5.88 13.32
C VAL A 79 7.63 4.64 13.52
N LEU A 80 6.74 4.65 14.52
CA LEU A 80 5.80 3.55 14.74
C LEU A 80 4.86 3.34 13.55
N GLN A 81 4.28 4.42 13.01
CA GLN A 81 3.39 4.35 11.84
C GLN A 81 4.13 3.86 10.60
N GLU A 82 5.39 4.27 10.43
CA GLU A 82 6.22 3.83 9.32
C GLU A 82 6.57 2.35 9.43
N VAL A 83 6.94 1.87 10.63
CA VAL A 83 7.20 0.44 10.88
C VAL A 83 5.93 -0.40 10.69
N GLU A 84 4.77 0.08 11.15
CA GLU A 84 3.49 -0.59 10.93
C GLU A 84 3.19 -0.75 9.44
N ARG A 85 3.35 0.33 8.66
CA ARG A 85 3.15 0.32 7.21
C ARG A 85 4.10 -0.66 6.51
N ASN A 86 5.39 -0.58 6.82
CA ASN A 86 6.41 -1.46 6.23
C ASN A 86 6.18 -2.94 6.56
N LEU A 87 5.75 -3.24 7.79
CA LEU A 87 5.39 -4.60 8.18
C LEU A 87 4.16 -5.11 7.43
N GLN A 88 3.15 -4.25 7.25
CA GLN A 88 1.95 -4.59 6.49
C GLN A 88 2.27 -4.87 5.01
N ASP A 89 3.16 -4.08 4.40
CA ASP A 89 3.61 -4.29 3.03
C ASP A 89 4.40 -5.59 2.89
N ALA A 90 5.30 -5.88 3.84
CA ALA A 90 6.06 -7.14 3.88
C ALA A 90 5.14 -8.36 4.02
N MET A 91 4.11 -8.29 4.88
CA MET A 91 3.11 -9.36 5.01
C MET A 91 2.29 -9.54 3.73
N CYS A 92 1.94 -8.45 3.04
CA CYS A 92 1.26 -8.53 1.75
C CYS A 92 2.15 -9.21 0.68
N VAL A 93 3.44 -8.90 0.65
CA VAL A 93 4.42 -9.55 -0.23
C VAL A 93 4.52 -11.05 0.08
N ALA A 94 4.69 -11.42 1.35
CA ALA A 94 4.75 -12.82 1.76
C ALA A 94 3.47 -13.60 1.38
N ARG A 95 2.29 -12.98 1.58
CA ARG A 95 1.01 -13.53 1.13
C ARG A 95 0.99 -13.76 -0.37
N ASN A 96 1.45 -12.79 -1.17
CA ASN A 96 1.44 -12.92 -2.62
C ASN A 96 2.37 -14.04 -3.09
N VAL A 97 3.53 -14.22 -2.45
CA VAL A 97 4.46 -15.33 -2.74
C VAL A 97 3.84 -16.69 -2.38
N LEU A 98 3.09 -16.77 -1.28
CA LEU A 98 2.36 -17.99 -0.90
C LEU A 98 1.25 -18.35 -1.90
N LEU A 99 0.59 -17.35 -2.48
CA LEU A 99 -0.48 -17.56 -3.47
C LEU A 99 0.06 -17.85 -4.88
N GLU A 100 1.06 -17.10 -5.33
CA GLU A 100 1.73 -17.29 -6.61
C GLU A 100 3.26 -17.23 -6.39
N PRO A 101 3.95 -18.39 -6.33
CA PRO A 101 5.37 -18.46 -5.98
C PRO A 101 6.27 -18.15 -7.19
N ARG A 102 6.06 -16.99 -7.83
CA ARG A 102 6.83 -16.51 -8.97
C ARG A 102 7.49 -15.19 -8.62
N LEU A 103 8.81 -15.16 -8.74
CA LEU A 103 9.64 -14.01 -8.45
C LEU A 103 10.31 -13.52 -9.74
N VAL A 104 10.58 -12.23 -9.78
CA VAL A 104 11.28 -11.57 -10.88
C VAL A 104 12.42 -10.70 -10.32
N PRO A 105 13.50 -10.52 -11.09
CA PRO A 105 14.64 -9.71 -10.65
C PRO A 105 14.24 -8.24 -10.43
N GLY A 106 14.66 -7.66 -9.31
CA GLY A 106 14.42 -6.25 -8.99
C GLY A 106 15.41 -5.29 -9.67
N GLY A 107 15.61 -4.11 -9.09
CA GLY A 107 16.69 -3.20 -9.50
C GLY A 107 16.58 -2.67 -10.93
N GLY A 108 15.37 -2.61 -11.49
CA GLY A 108 15.12 -2.15 -12.86
C GLY A 108 15.36 -3.20 -13.95
N ALA A 109 15.76 -4.44 -13.61
CA ALA A 109 16.06 -5.47 -14.59
C ALA A 109 14.84 -5.88 -15.42
N VAL A 110 13.68 -6.05 -14.77
CA VAL A 110 12.43 -6.43 -15.44
C VAL A 110 11.97 -5.33 -16.39
N GLU A 111 12.03 -4.08 -15.96
CA GLU A 111 11.65 -2.93 -16.79
C GLU A 111 12.50 -2.86 -18.07
N MET A 112 13.81 -3.09 -17.95
CA MET A 112 14.73 -3.11 -19.09
C MET A 112 14.46 -4.29 -20.03
N ALA A 113 14.23 -5.48 -19.48
CA ALA A 113 13.92 -6.67 -20.27
C ALA A 113 12.59 -6.53 -21.04
N VAL A 114 11.55 -6.03 -20.37
CA VAL A 114 10.25 -5.76 -21.00
C VAL A 114 10.36 -4.65 -22.05
N GLY A 115 11.10 -3.58 -21.75
CA GLY A 115 11.37 -2.49 -22.70
C GLY A 115 12.11 -2.97 -23.95
N HIS A 116 13.10 -3.87 -23.80
CA HIS A 116 13.79 -4.49 -24.92
C HIS A 116 12.83 -5.31 -25.80
N LEU A 117 12.05 -6.21 -25.20
CA LEU A 117 11.07 -7.03 -25.92
C LEU A 117 10.01 -6.18 -26.63
N LEU A 118 9.53 -5.10 -26.02
CA LEU A 118 8.61 -4.16 -26.67
C LEU A 118 9.25 -3.45 -27.85
N THR A 119 10.53 -3.09 -27.74
CA THR A 119 11.30 -2.47 -28.82
C THR A 119 11.48 -3.45 -29.98
N GLU A 120 11.79 -4.72 -29.72
CA GLU A 120 11.89 -5.74 -30.76
C GLU A 120 10.53 -5.98 -31.45
N LYS A 121 9.46 -6.14 -30.68
CA LYS A 121 8.10 -6.24 -31.22
C LYS A 121 7.74 -5.04 -32.09
N SER A 122 8.16 -3.83 -31.70
CA SER A 122 7.92 -2.62 -32.50
C SER A 122 8.55 -2.70 -33.90
N LYS A 123 9.69 -3.38 -34.08
CA LYS A 123 10.36 -3.53 -35.39
C LYS A 123 9.56 -4.40 -36.35
N ASN A 124 8.83 -5.37 -35.82
CA ASN A 124 7.97 -6.27 -36.59
C ASN A 124 6.62 -5.65 -36.97
N LEU A 125 6.25 -4.53 -36.34
CA LEU A 125 5.02 -3.80 -36.64
C LEU A 125 5.28 -2.75 -37.73
N THR A 126 4.39 -2.71 -38.72
CA THR A 126 4.40 -1.70 -39.80
C THR A 126 3.40 -0.59 -39.51
N GLY A 127 3.74 0.65 -39.88
CA GLY A 127 2.84 1.81 -39.79
C GLY A 127 2.90 2.58 -38.47
N VAL A 128 1.87 3.39 -38.21
CA VAL A 128 1.84 4.38 -37.11
C VAL A 128 1.84 3.73 -35.71
N GLN A 129 1.39 2.48 -35.61
CA GLN A 129 1.34 1.74 -34.35
C GLN A 129 2.72 1.39 -33.77
N GLN A 130 3.79 1.48 -34.57
CA GLN A 130 5.15 1.25 -34.08
C GLN A 130 5.59 2.27 -33.02
N TRP A 131 5.17 3.53 -33.13
CA TRP A 131 5.63 4.62 -32.27
C TRP A 131 5.15 4.49 -30.82
N PRO A 132 3.87 4.18 -30.53
CA PRO A 132 3.42 3.91 -29.17
C PRO A 132 4.18 2.78 -28.47
N TYR A 133 4.51 1.68 -29.17
CA TYR A 133 5.29 0.58 -28.59
C TYR A 133 6.68 1.03 -28.15
N ARG A 134 7.37 1.81 -28.99
CA ARG A 134 8.68 2.39 -28.66
C ARG A 134 8.58 3.42 -27.53
N ALA A 135 7.53 4.22 -27.52
CA ALA A 135 7.29 5.21 -26.47
C ALA A 135 7.08 4.52 -25.11
N LEU A 136 6.28 3.45 -25.07
CA LEU A 136 6.07 2.66 -23.84
C LEU A 136 7.36 1.98 -23.38
N ALA A 137 8.12 1.39 -24.31
CA ALA A 137 9.42 0.80 -23.99
C ALA A 137 10.36 1.82 -23.32
N LYS A 138 10.45 3.03 -23.89
CA LYS A 138 11.25 4.13 -23.33
C LYS A 138 10.69 4.63 -21.99
N ALA A 139 9.36 4.63 -21.81
CA ALA A 139 8.73 5.06 -20.57
C ALA A 139 9.07 4.13 -19.39
N LEU A 140 9.19 2.82 -19.62
CA LEU A 140 9.57 1.86 -18.57
C LEU A 140 10.98 2.11 -18.01
N GLU A 141 11.87 2.73 -18.80
CA GLU A 141 13.24 3.06 -18.39
C GLU A 141 13.28 4.11 -17.27
N ILE A 142 12.16 4.78 -16.96
CA ILE A 142 12.13 5.78 -15.89
C ILE A 142 12.45 5.17 -14.53
N ILE A 143 12.02 3.93 -14.26
CA ILE A 143 12.25 3.25 -12.98
C ILE A 143 13.76 3.06 -12.73
N PRO A 144 14.54 2.43 -13.62
CA PRO A 144 15.99 2.34 -13.44
C PRO A 144 16.68 3.71 -13.50
N ALA A 145 16.20 4.65 -14.32
CA ALA A 145 16.77 5.99 -14.39
C ALA A 145 16.63 6.77 -13.06
N THR A 146 15.45 6.73 -12.45
CA THR A 146 15.20 7.34 -11.14
C THR A 146 15.98 6.67 -10.04
N LEU A 147 16.13 5.33 -10.08
CA LEU A 147 17.00 4.63 -9.14
C LEU A 147 18.44 5.14 -9.22
N ILE A 148 19.05 5.16 -10.42
CA ILE A 148 20.42 5.67 -10.62
C ILE A 148 20.54 7.13 -10.15
N GLN A 149 19.54 7.96 -10.44
CA GLN A 149 19.53 9.36 -10.04
C GLN A 149 19.55 9.52 -8.52
N ASN A 150 18.74 8.74 -7.80
CA ASN A 150 18.68 8.77 -6.34
C ASN A 150 19.97 8.26 -5.69
N CYS A 151 20.71 7.37 -6.37
CA CYS A 151 22.03 6.92 -5.95
C CYS A 151 23.16 7.95 -6.25
N GLY A 152 22.85 9.08 -6.90
CA GLY A 152 23.86 10.07 -7.32
C GLY A 152 24.72 9.64 -8.52
N GLY A 153 24.31 8.60 -9.25
CA GLY A 153 25.03 8.10 -10.42
C GLY A 153 24.76 8.91 -11.69
N ASN A 154 25.59 8.71 -12.73
CA ASN A 154 25.35 9.29 -14.05
C ASN A 154 24.28 8.48 -14.79
N THR A 155 23.05 8.99 -14.77
CA THR A 155 21.87 8.33 -15.38
C THR A 155 22.08 7.98 -16.85
N ILE A 156 22.63 8.89 -17.66
CA ILE A 156 22.81 8.68 -19.10
C ILE A 156 23.79 7.53 -19.36
N ARG A 157 24.97 7.57 -18.71
CA ARG A 157 26.03 6.59 -18.93
C ARG A 157 25.59 5.21 -18.45
N THR A 158 25.07 5.12 -17.23
CA THR A 158 24.69 3.84 -16.61
C THR A 158 23.48 3.23 -17.31
N LEU A 159 22.45 4.01 -17.66
CA LEU A 159 21.29 3.49 -18.39
C LEU A 159 21.67 3.01 -19.80
N THR A 160 22.56 3.71 -20.49
CA THR A 160 23.05 3.29 -21.81
C THR A 160 23.84 1.98 -21.72
N ALA A 161 24.71 1.85 -20.71
CA ALA A 161 25.45 0.61 -20.47
C ALA A 161 24.51 -0.55 -20.09
N LEU A 162 23.48 -0.30 -19.28
CA LEU A 162 22.50 -1.30 -18.91
C LEU A 162 21.70 -1.78 -20.13
N LYS A 163 21.25 -0.86 -20.99
CA LYS A 163 20.60 -1.20 -22.27
C LYS A 163 21.47 -2.09 -23.14
N ALA A 164 22.75 -1.76 -23.28
CA ALA A 164 23.66 -2.52 -24.11
C ALA A 164 23.79 -3.98 -23.63
N LYS A 165 23.86 -4.19 -22.31
CA LYS A 165 23.92 -5.53 -21.70
C LYS A 165 22.61 -6.31 -21.91
N HIS A 166 21.46 -5.67 -21.67
CA HIS A 166 20.14 -6.30 -21.90
C HIS A 166 19.90 -6.64 -23.38
N ALA A 167 20.43 -5.83 -24.30
CA ALA A 167 20.33 -6.08 -25.74
C ALA A 167 21.29 -7.18 -26.25
N ALA A 168 22.33 -7.52 -25.50
CA ALA A 168 23.30 -8.55 -25.88
C ALA A 168 22.78 -9.99 -25.69
N GLY A 169 21.50 -10.17 -25.35
CA GLY A 169 20.88 -11.48 -25.14
C GLY A 169 21.06 -12.05 -23.73
N GLU A 170 21.69 -11.30 -22.81
CA GLU A 170 21.85 -11.70 -21.40
C GLU A 170 20.57 -11.52 -20.56
N GLY A 171 19.43 -11.21 -21.20
CA GLY A 171 18.10 -11.19 -20.57
C GLY A 171 18.02 -10.27 -19.35
N SER A 172 17.16 -10.63 -18.40
CA SER A 172 16.98 -9.91 -17.13
C SER A 172 18.10 -10.16 -16.10
N ASN A 173 19.29 -10.57 -16.53
CA ASN A 173 20.38 -10.93 -15.63
C ASN A 173 21.14 -9.73 -15.06
N TRP A 174 20.87 -8.51 -15.54
CA TRP A 174 21.55 -7.31 -15.05
C TRP A 174 20.59 -6.36 -14.34
N SER A 175 20.98 -5.98 -13.14
CA SER A 175 20.26 -5.05 -12.27
C SER A 175 21.14 -3.85 -11.93
N ILE A 176 20.52 -2.76 -11.49
CA ILE A 176 21.23 -1.66 -10.84
C ILE A 176 21.21 -1.91 -9.33
N ASP A 177 22.40 -1.83 -8.74
CA ASP A 177 22.53 -1.78 -7.29
C ASP A 177 22.18 -0.37 -6.78
N GLY A 178 21.20 -0.30 -5.88
CA GLY A 178 20.73 0.94 -5.27
C GLY A 178 21.70 1.54 -4.24
N GLU A 179 22.68 0.78 -3.75
CA GLU A 179 23.67 1.29 -2.80
C GLU A 179 24.86 1.91 -3.52
N THR A 180 25.42 1.21 -4.51
CA THR A 180 26.62 1.68 -5.23
C THR A 180 26.31 2.44 -6.52
N GLY A 181 25.09 2.33 -7.06
CA GLY A 181 24.71 2.92 -8.35
C GLY A 181 25.34 2.22 -9.56
N ASN A 182 25.95 1.06 -9.37
CA ASN A 182 26.62 0.29 -10.42
C ASN A 182 25.71 -0.81 -10.99
N ILE A 183 26.07 -1.29 -12.18
CA ILE A 183 25.37 -2.41 -12.83
C ILE A 183 25.98 -3.71 -12.33
N VAL A 184 25.16 -4.54 -11.69
CA VAL A 184 25.55 -5.82 -11.10
C VAL A 184 24.71 -6.97 -11.70
N PRO A 185 25.26 -8.19 -11.74
CA PRO A 185 24.45 -9.37 -12.02
C PRO A 185 23.34 -9.53 -10.97
N THR A 186 22.15 -9.94 -11.40
CA THR A 186 21.01 -10.04 -10.49
C THR A 186 21.18 -11.17 -9.47
N ASP A 187 21.88 -12.24 -9.85
CA ASP A 187 22.21 -13.34 -8.94
C ASP A 187 23.10 -12.89 -7.77
N GLU A 188 23.93 -11.87 -7.98
CA GLU A 188 24.75 -11.25 -6.94
C GLU A 188 23.93 -10.30 -6.06
N LEU A 189 23.03 -9.50 -6.68
CA LEU A 189 22.19 -8.53 -5.97
C LEU A 189 21.14 -9.19 -5.06
N LYS A 190 20.59 -10.35 -5.47
CA LYS A 190 19.57 -11.12 -4.72
C LYS A 190 18.31 -10.34 -4.31
N VAL A 191 18.01 -9.26 -5.02
CA VAL A 191 16.77 -8.50 -4.85
C VAL A 191 15.72 -9.07 -5.77
N TRP A 192 14.69 -9.67 -5.17
CA TRP A 192 13.59 -10.33 -5.88
C TRP A 192 12.26 -9.67 -5.53
N GLU A 193 11.44 -9.44 -6.54
CA GLU A 193 10.10 -8.89 -6.39
C GLU A 193 9.07 -9.94 -6.83
N PRO A 194 7.89 -10.03 -6.18
CA PRO A 194 6.82 -10.91 -6.67
C PRO A 194 6.30 -10.46 -8.03
N LEU A 195 6.13 -11.42 -8.94
CA LEU A 195 5.62 -11.16 -10.29
C LEU A 195 4.27 -10.43 -10.27
N VAL A 196 3.38 -10.82 -9.34
CA VAL A 196 2.04 -10.23 -9.17
C VAL A 196 2.10 -8.73 -8.99
N VAL A 197 3.08 -8.22 -8.23
CA VAL A 197 3.23 -6.80 -7.94
C VAL A 197 3.58 -6.04 -9.22
N LYS A 198 4.59 -6.51 -9.97
CA LYS A 198 4.97 -5.89 -11.25
C LYS A 198 3.84 -5.93 -12.27
N LEU A 199 3.15 -7.07 -12.40
CA LEU A 199 2.01 -7.20 -13.30
C LEU A 199 0.89 -6.22 -12.96
N GLN A 200 0.53 -6.11 -11.68
CA GLN A 200 -0.52 -5.20 -11.25
C GLN A 200 -0.10 -3.73 -11.46
N ALA A 201 1.15 -3.39 -11.16
CA ALA A 201 1.69 -2.04 -11.39
C ALA A 201 1.59 -1.63 -12.86
N TYR A 202 2.03 -2.48 -13.79
CA TYR A 202 1.97 -2.18 -15.22
C TYR A 202 0.54 -2.12 -15.75
N LYS A 203 -0.33 -3.06 -15.33
CA LYS A 203 -1.75 -3.03 -15.72
C LYS A 203 -2.42 -1.72 -15.29
N THR A 204 -2.28 -1.37 -14.01
CA THR A 204 -2.90 -0.17 -13.44
C THR A 204 -2.37 1.10 -14.09
N ALA A 205 -1.04 1.18 -14.33
CA ALA A 205 -0.42 2.33 -14.98
C ALA A 205 -0.93 2.51 -16.43
N ILE A 206 -0.99 1.43 -17.21
CA ILE A 206 -1.44 1.48 -18.60
C ILE A 206 -2.93 1.79 -18.68
N GLU A 207 -3.77 1.16 -17.85
CA GLU A 207 -5.20 1.45 -17.80
C GLU A 207 -5.48 2.90 -17.41
N THR A 208 -4.72 3.43 -16.45
CA THR A 208 -4.82 4.84 -16.04
C THR A 208 -4.41 5.78 -17.17
N ALA A 209 -3.32 5.48 -17.88
CA ALA A 209 -2.89 6.28 -19.03
C ALA A 209 -3.93 6.27 -20.16
N ILE A 210 -4.52 5.11 -20.47
CA ILE A 210 -5.59 4.99 -21.46
C ILE A 210 -6.83 5.78 -21.02
N LEU A 211 -7.20 5.71 -19.74
CA LEU A 211 -8.32 6.46 -19.18
C LEU A 211 -8.11 7.97 -19.37
N LEU A 212 -6.94 8.48 -19.01
CA LEU A 212 -6.61 9.91 -19.12
C LEU A 212 -6.59 10.37 -20.59
N LEU A 213 -6.01 9.59 -21.49
CA LEU A 213 -5.95 9.91 -22.91
C LEU A 213 -7.31 9.85 -23.61
N ARG A 214 -8.32 9.20 -23.00
CA ARG A 214 -9.69 9.13 -23.52
C ARG A 214 -10.52 10.37 -23.14
N ILE A 215 -10.07 11.17 -22.18
CA ILE A 215 -10.79 12.36 -21.75
C ILE A 215 -10.50 13.48 -22.76
N ASP A 216 -11.50 13.83 -23.56
CA ASP A 216 -11.38 14.90 -24.56
C ASP A 216 -11.60 16.30 -23.93
N ASP A 217 -12.46 16.41 -22.92
CA ASP A 217 -12.75 17.67 -22.23
C ASP A 217 -13.18 17.43 -20.77
N ILE A 218 -12.91 18.41 -19.90
CA ILE A 218 -13.32 18.43 -18.50
C ILE A 218 -14.25 19.62 -18.28
N VAL A 219 -15.56 19.36 -18.38
CA VAL A 219 -16.57 20.37 -18.06
C VAL A 219 -16.67 20.55 -16.55
N SER A 220 -15.91 21.50 -16.02
CA SER A 220 -15.95 21.88 -14.61
C SER A 220 -17.09 22.87 -14.36
N GLY A 221 -18.10 22.42 -13.61
CA GLY A 221 -19.21 23.27 -13.18
C GLY A 221 -18.78 24.26 -12.10
N SER A 222 -18.09 25.34 -12.47
CA SER A 222 -17.88 26.45 -11.56
C SER A 222 -19.13 27.34 -11.55
N LYS A 223 -19.86 27.39 -10.42
CA LYS A 223 -20.84 28.46 -10.20
C LYS A 223 -20.08 29.78 -10.22
N LYS A 224 -20.26 30.59 -11.26
CA LYS A 224 -19.87 32.01 -11.26
C LYS A 224 -20.54 32.66 -10.04
N LYS A 225 -19.77 32.95 -8.99
CA LYS A 225 -20.18 33.99 -8.02
C LYS A 225 -20.26 35.27 -8.85
N GLY A 226 -21.48 35.69 -9.18
CA GLY A 226 -21.74 36.89 -9.94
C GLY A 226 -20.99 38.07 -9.31
N LYS A 227 -20.11 38.69 -10.09
CA LYS A 227 -19.55 40.01 -9.82
C LYS A 227 -20.29 40.95 -10.75
N GLY A 228 -20.96 41.94 -10.15
CA GLY A 228 -21.92 42.88 -10.75
C GLY A 228 -23.29 42.63 -10.13
N ASP A 229 -23.82 43.45 -9.22
CA ASP A 229 -23.67 44.90 -9.08
C ASP A 229 -24.07 45.31 -7.64
N GLY A 230 -23.57 46.44 -7.14
CA GLY A 230 -24.14 47.12 -5.98
C GLY A 230 -23.57 46.75 -4.60
N ASP A 231 -22.75 47.66 -4.11
CA ASP A 231 -22.51 47.92 -2.69
C ASP A 231 -23.83 47.96 -1.90
N GLN A 232 -24.06 46.98 -1.04
CA GLN A 232 -24.97 47.10 0.11
C GLN A 232 -24.56 46.07 1.15
N ALA A 233 -23.88 46.56 2.19
CA ALA A 233 -23.67 45.85 3.43
C ALA A 233 -25.00 45.25 3.93
N PRO A 234 -25.00 44.05 4.57
CA PRO A 234 -26.21 43.54 5.17
C PRO A 234 -26.67 44.52 6.26
N ALA A 235 -27.78 45.20 6.00
CA ALA A 235 -28.44 46.05 6.98
C ALA A 235 -28.74 45.21 8.22
N GLN A 236 -28.21 45.64 9.37
CA GLN A 236 -28.68 45.17 10.66
C GLN A 236 -30.19 45.46 10.76
N PRO A 237 -31.01 44.52 11.23
CA PRO A 237 -32.44 44.79 11.41
C PRO A 237 -32.59 45.90 12.46
N ALA A 238 -33.24 46.99 12.07
CA ALA A 238 -33.63 48.07 12.97
C ALA A 238 -34.61 47.54 14.04
N PRO A 239 -34.53 48.02 15.29
CA PRO A 239 -35.43 47.58 16.35
C PRO A 239 -36.86 48.08 16.06
N THR A 240 -37.84 47.18 16.20
CA THR A 240 -39.27 47.49 16.08
C THR A 240 -39.75 48.33 17.27
N GLU A 241 -40.63 49.30 17.00
CA GLU A 241 -41.21 50.27 17.97
C GLU A 241 -41.89 49.64 19.20
N GLU A 242 -42.17 48.34 19.19
CA GLU A 242 -42.66 47.60 20.37
C GLU A 242 -41.62 47.35 21.46
N SER A 243 -40.33 47.61 21.22
CA SER A 243 -39.25 47.44 22.20
C SER A 243 -38.90 48.70 22.99
N MET A 244 -39.66 49.79 22.83
CA MET A 244 -39.49 51.06 23.57
C MET A 244 -40.65 51.40 24.51
N LYS A 245 -41.60 50.48 24.74
CA LYS A 245 -42.64 50.63 25.76
C LYS A 245 -42.81 49.34 26.54
N ASP A 246 -41.94 49.16 27.53
CA ASP A 246 -42.24 48.82 28.93
C ASP A 246 -40.96 48.33 29.63
#